data_AF-M3AAF4-F1
#
_entry.id   AF-M3AAF4-F1
#
_cell.length_a   1.000
_cell.length_b   1.000
_cell.length_c   1.000
_cell.angle_alpha   90.00
_cell.angle_beta   90.00
_cell.angle_gamma   90.00
#
_symmetry.space_group_name_H-M   'P 1'
#
loop_
_entity.id
_entity.type
_entity.pdbx_description
1 polymer ?
#
loop_
_entity_poly.entity_id
_entity_poly.type
_entity_poly.pdbx_seq_one_letter_code
_entity_poly.pdbx_strand_id
1 'polypeptide(L)'
;MDTKDTRDRGIRRGTVTAAPVAVGRRGRRTDADPGAERRAGGTDGAGALRIAELEREIQELQRANETLKQYVSKALDLGTVPTRRRDDPAQPPGGPGGSPMPGPAPGPVPGPAVEFRVLGPVEAAVGGRWVDLGAPKQRAALVLLVSQAGQPVSVDALVETLWEGRPPQSAITSLHAYIANLRRVLEPHRAPRTPATVLCTRGRGYLLNSRAVEVDAHRFWKSATAGWQALDRGDPQRALHAFQAGLDLWRGEAYAEAATTPHVLPEAVRLEELRLSVIESRCATLIAVGNHEMAVPELVAFTQAHPLREYGCELLSLALYRAGRQADALSVLRVHQKRMVEDLGISPSPALRHLETEILRQAPELDGSQRVPGGGSAGED
;
A
#
# COMPACT_ATOMS: atom_id res chain seq x y z
N MET A 1 37.19 -61.77 -6.82
CA MET A 1 37.07 -60.31 -6.98
C MET A 1 36.53 -59.74 -5.67
N ASP A 2 37.21 -60.00 -4.55
CA ASP A 2 38.49 -59.43 -4.09
C ASP A 2 38.29 -58.13 -3.29
N THR A 3 38.13 -58.35 -1.99
CA THR A 3 38.89 -57.80 -0.88
C THR A 3 39.70 -56.49 -1.01
N LYS A 4 39.63 -55.78 0.13
CA LYS A 4 40.61 -54.91 0.81
C LYS A 4 40.46 -53.39 0.57
N ASP A 5 40.20 -52.57 1.59
CA ASP A 5 40.76 -52.40 2.94
C ASP A 5 41.79 -51.26 3.02
N THR A 6 41.64 -50.55 4.13
CA THR A 6 42.61 -49.80 4.94
C THR A 6 43.17 -48.41 4.58
N ARG A 7 42.98 -47.55 5.59
CA ARG A 7 43.90 -46.57 6.24
C ARG A 7 43.94 -45.16 5.67
N ASP A 8 43.61 -44.12 6.44
CA ASP A 8 44.16 -43.65 7.75
C ASP A 8 45.56 -43.00 7.63
N ARG A 9 45.76 -41.98 8.49
CA ARG A 9 46.81 -40.95 8.63
C ARG A 9 46.37 -39.59 8.09
N GLY A 10 46.28 -38.51 8.86
CA GLY A 10 46.77 -38.24 10.21
C GLY A 10 47.83 -37.13 10.20
N ILE A 11 47.58 -36.14 11.07
CA ILE A 11 48.55 -35.30 11.82
C ILE A 11 49.18 -34.08 11.10
N ARG A 12 48.91 -32.87 11.63
CA ARG A 12 49.83 -31.97 12.41
C ARG A 12 49.24 -30.54 12.45
N ARG A 13 48.74 -30.06 13.59
CA ARG A 13 49.43 -29.33 14.68
C ARG A 13 50.34 -28.18 14.20
N GLY A 14 49.94 -26.96 14.54
CA GLY A 14 50.77 -25.76 14.58
C GLY A 14 50.24 -24.79 15.65
N THR A 15 50.77 -24.93 16.86
CA THR A 15 50.68 -23.98 17.99
C THR A 15 51.66 -22.83 17.77
N VAL A 16 51.27 -21.58 18.08
CA VAL A 16 52.20 -20.55 18.57
C VAL A 16 51.56 -19.77 19.72
N THR A 17 52.29 -19.79 20.83
CA THR A 17 52.10 -19.10 22.10
C THR A 17 52.89 -17.79 22.08
N ALA A 18 52.38 -16.70 22.69
CA ALA A 18 53.13 -15.80 23.60
C ALA A 18 52.31 -14.55 24.02
N ALA A 19 52.24 -14.33 25.33
CA ALA A 19 51.90 -13.08 26.04
C ALA A 19 53.22 -12.46 26.60
N PRO A 20 53.24 -11.58 27.63
CA PRO A 20 52.73 -10.21 27.84
C PRO A 20 53.82 -9.23 28.38
N VAL A 21 53.63 -7.89 28.34
CA VAL A 21 54.35 -6.86 29.16
C VAL A 21 53.56 -5.52 29.06
N ALA A 22 53.61 -4.49 29.91
CA ALA A 22 53.43 -4.27 31.36
C ALA A 22 53.54 -2.73 31.58
N VAL A 23 52.64 -2.14 32.39
CA VAL A 23 52.83 -1.06 33.40
C VAL A 23 53.52 0.29 33.04
N GLY A 24 52.84 1.39 33.39
CA GLY A 24 53.47 2.68 33.76
C GLY A 24 52.47 3.84 33.96
N ARG A 25 51.79 4.01 35.12
CA ARG A 25 52.14 4.80 36.34
C ARG A 25 51.73 6.31 36.33
N ARG A 26 50.77 6.62 37.23
CA ARG A 26 50.63 7.79 38.14
C ARG A 26 50.40 9.22 37.62
N GLY A 27 49.30 9.80 38.11
CA GLY A 27 49.14 11.22 38.47
C GLY A 27 48.05 11.40 39.53
N ARG A 28 48.45 11.72 40.78
CA ARG A 28 47.64 12.27 41.90
C ARG A 28 47.48 13.78 41.64
N ARG A 29 46.42 14.53 42.01
CA ARG A 29 45.93 14.96 43.35
C ARG A 29 44.98 16.18 43.07
N THR A 30 43.73 16.18 43.55
CA THR A 30 43.15 16.95 44.69
C THR A 30 42.51 18.31 44.36
N ASP A 31 41.46 18.59 45.14
CA ASP A 31 40.78 19.88 45.44
C ASP A 31 39.64 20.27 44.47
N ALA A 32 38.36 20.10 44.82
CA ALA A 32 37.51 20.82 45.79
C ALA A 32 37.06 22.22 45.28
N ASP A 33 35.76 22.36 44.97
CA ASP A 33 34.91 23.50 45.40
C ASP A 33 33.39 23.21 45.15
N PRO A 34 32.46 23.79 45.93
CA PRO A 34 31.04 23.45 46.00
C PRO A 34 30.12 24.42 45.23
N GLY A 35 28.86 24.01 45.07
CA GLY A 35 27.68 24.90 45.01
C GLY A 35 27.54 25.86 43.83
N ALA A 36 26.62 25.54 42.90
CA ALA A 36 25.87 26.55 42.17
C ALA A 36 24.51 26.00 41.74
N GLU A 37 23.49 26.40 42.50
CA GLU A 37 22.10 26.39 42.08
C GLU A 37 21.87 27.34 40.89
N ARG A 38 20.92 26.95 40.03
CA ARG A 38 20.15 27.74 39.05
C ARG A 38 20.85 28.17 37.76
N ARG A 39 20.36 27.62 36.65
CA ARG A 39 19.68 28.39 35.59
C ARG A 39 18.75 27.49 34.78
N ALA A 40 17.45 27.73 34.95
CA ALA A 40 16.43 27.37 33.97
C ALA A 40 16.61 28.21 32.70
N GLY A 41 16.25 27.64 31.55
CA GLY A 41 16.09 28.36 30.29
C GLY A 41 16.85 27.68 29.14
N GLY A 42 16.17 26.81 28.39
CA GLY A 42 16.74 26.32 27.13
C GLY A 42 16.16 25.04 26.50
N THR A 43 14.93 24.60 26.79
CA THR A 43 14.37 23.36 26.21
C THR A 43 13.15 23.55 25.29
N ASP A 44 12.65 24.77 25.10
CA ASP A 44 11.49 25.01 24.23
C ASP A 44 11.83 25.01 22.72
N GLY A 45 13.11 25.09 22.36
CA GLY A 45 13.54 25.08 20.95
C GLY A 45 13.77 23.68 20.36
N ALA A 46 14.25 22.72 21.17
CA ALA A 46 14.66 21.40 20.69
C ALA A 46 13.48 20.45 20.45
N GLY A 47 12.44 20.52 21.28
CA GLY A 47 11.19 19.75 21.09
C GLY A 47 10.39 20.21 19.88
N ALA A 48 10.35 21.52 19.63
CA ALA A 48 9.72 22.10 18.44
C ALA A 48 10.47 21.73 17.15
N LEU A 49 11.80 21.65 17.20
CA LEU A 49 12.62 21.19 16.07
C LEU A 49 12.40 19.70 15.75
N ARG A 50 12.15 18.86 16.77
CA ARG A 50 11.94 17.41 16.61
C ARG A 50 10.54 17.06 16.12
N ILE A 51 9.50 17.77 16.57
CA ILE A 51 8.14 17.66 16.01
C ILE A 51 8.15 18.13 14.55
N ALA A 52 8.83 19.24 14.26
CA ALA A 52 9.00 19.73 12.89
C ALA A 52 9.90 18.83 12.01
N GLU A 53 10.66 17.91 12.59
CA GLU A 53 11.49 16.92 11.87
C GLU A 53 10.68 15.67 11.54
N LEU A 54 9.87 15.17 12.48
CA LEU A 54 8.90 14.10 12.23
C LEU A 54 7.77 14.53 11.29
N GLU A 55 7.29 15.77 11.39
CA GLU A 55 6.36 16.35 10.42
C GLU A 55 7.01 16.53 9.04
N ARG A 56 8.33 16.78 8.99
CA ARG A 56 9.09 16.82 7.73
C ARG A 56 9.27 15.44 7.12
N GLU A 57 9.55 14.41 7.91
CA GLU A 57 9.61 13.01 7.45
C GLU A 57 8.23 12.50 7.00
N ILE A 58 7.16 12.85 7.72
CA ILE A 58 5.78 12.59 7.30
C ILE A 58 5.46 13.33 6.00
N GLN A 59 5.89 14.59 5.85
CA GLN A 59 5.74 15.34 4.59
C GLN A 59 6.61 14.79 3.45
N GLU A 60 7.78 14.22 3.73
CA GLU A 60 8.64 13.56 2.74
C GLU A 60 8.07 12.21 2.30
N LEU A 61 7.50 11.42 3.23
CA LEU A 61 6.74 10.21 2.93
C LEU A 61 5.44 10.53 2.20
N GLN A 62 4.75 11.62 2.57
CA GLN A 62 3.61 12.15 1.83
C GLN A 62 4.03 12.64 0.44
N ARG A 63 5.23 13.22 0.25
CA ARG A 63 5.77 13.65 -1.06
C ARG A 63 6.22 12.49 -1.94
N ALA A 64 6.78 11.43 -1.37
CA ALA A 64 7.08 10.19 -2.09
C ALA A 64 5.78 9.49 -2.52
N ASN A 65 4.80 9.44 -1.62
CA ASN A 65 3.44 9.03 -1.95
C ASN A 65 2.74 9.99 -2.91
N GLU A 66 3.05 11.28 -2.90
CA GLU A 66 2.55 12.26 -3.86
C GLU A 66 3.19 12.04 -5.23
N THR A 67 4.44 11.59 -5.29
CA THR A 67 5.10 11.20 -6.54
C THR A 67 4.44 9.94 -7.11
N LEU A 68 4.09 8.96 -6.27
CA LEU A 68 3.28 7.80 -6.67
C LEU A 68 1.85 8.21 -7.09
N LYS A 69 1.19 9.10 -6.35
CA LYS A 69 -0.13 9.66 -6.69
C LYS A 69 -0.08 10.45 -8.00
N GLN A 70 0.97 11.22 -8.26
CA GLN A 70 1.17 12.00 -9.49
C GLN A 70 1.55 11.14 -10.68
N TYR A 71 2.37 10.08 -10.50
CA TYR A 71 2.64 9.10 -11.54
C TYR A 71 1.36 8.34 -11.93
N VAL A 72 0.55 7.96 -10.94
CA VAL A 72 -0.73 7.27 -11.16
C VAL A 72 -1.80 8.21 -11.74
N SER A 73 -1.90 9.46 -11.27
CA SER A 73 -2.80 10.47 -11.84
C SER A 73 -2.39 10.81 -13.28
N LYS A 74 -1.10 11.01 -13.57
CA LYS A 74 -0.64 11.25 -14.96
C LYS A 74 -0.87 10.05 -15.88
N ALA A 75 -0.76 8.82 -15.37
CA ALA A 75 -1.11 7.62 -16.13
C ALA A 75 -2.62 7.57 -16.48
N LEU A 76 -3.47 8.26 -15.71
CA LEU A 76 -4.90 8.40 -15.96
C LEU A 76 -5.24 9.68 -16.77
N ASP A 77 -4.48 10.77 -16.61
CA ASP A 77 -4.72 12.07 -17.26
C ASP A 77 -4.28 12.14 -18.73
N LEU A 78 -3.50 11.18 -19.23
CA LEU A 78 -3.18 11.01 -20.66
C LEU A 78 -4.42 10.72 -21.53
N GLY A 79 -5.62 10.61 -20.93
CA GLY A 79 -6.91 10.54 -21.62
C GLY A 79 -7.65 11.87 -21.79
N THR A 80 -7.13 13.01 -21.29
CA THR A 80 -7.86 14.28 -21.31
C THR A 80 -7.57 15.09 -22.58
N VAL A 81 -8.42 14.93 -23.59
CA VAL A 81 -8.50 15.90 -24.70
C VAL A 81 -9.09 17.19 -24.15
N PRO A 82 -8.46 18.38 -24.32
CA PRO A 82 -9.09 19.63 -23.92
C PRO A 82 -10.33 19.86 -24.80
N THR A 83 -11.51 19.74 -24.22
CA THR A 83 -12.76 20.14 -24.88
C THR A 83 -12.70 21.65 -25.11
N ARG A 84 -12.60 22.05 -26.39
CA ARG A 84 -12.88 23.42 -26.82
C ARG A 84 -14.20 23.86 -26.21
N ARG A 85 -14.20 25.02 -25.54
CA ARG A 85 -15.40 25.81 -25.25
C ARG A 85 -16.24 25.87 -26.52
N ARG A 86 -17.41 25.25 -26.51
CA ARG A 86 -18.51 25.62 -27.40
C ARG A 86 -19.25 26.74 -26.68
N ASP A 87 -19.41 27.84 -27.37
CA ASP A 87 -20.28 28.94 -26.98
C ASP A 87 -21.72 28.42 -26.86
N ASP A 88 -22.30 28.59 -25.67
CA ASP A 88 -23.73 28.38 -25.43
C ASP A 88 -24.50 29.58 -26.02
N PRO A 89 -25.55 29.37 -26.83
CA PRO A 89 -26.47 30.44 -27.18
C PRO A 89 -27.38 30.76 -25.98
N ALA A 90 -27.58 32.06 -25.77
CA ALA A 90 -28.34 32.66 -24.69
C ALA A 90 -29.76 32.09 -24.51
N GLN A 91 -30.13 31.86 -23.25
CA GLN A 91 -31.49 31.53 -22.82
C GLN A 91 -32.19 32.83 -22.33
N PRO A 92 -33.44 33.11 -22.74
CA PRO A 92 -34.14 34.32 -22.32
C PRO A 92 -34.76 34.18 -20.92
N PRO A 93 -35.02 35.30 -20.21
CA PRO A 93 -35.38 35.31 -18.79
C PRO A 93 -36.85 34.92 -18.55
N GLY A 94 -37.08 34.35 -17.36
CA GLY A 94 -38.29 33.64 -16.97
C GLY A 94 -39.52 34.48 -16.62
N GLY A 95 -40.61 33.74 -16.35
CA GLY A 95 -41.84 34.19 -15.72
C GLY A 95 -42.14 33.35 -14.47
N PRO A 96 -42.90 33.87 -13.48
CA PRO A 96 -43.02 33.24 -12.17
C PRO A 96 -44.26 32.34 -12.07
N GLY A 97 -44.19 31.31 -11.22
CA GLY A 97 -45.37 30.69 -10.62
C GLY A 97 -45.41 29.16 -10.63
N GLY A 98 -45.40 28.58 -9.43
CA GLY A 98 -45.85 27.20 -9.18
C GLY A 98 -44.83 26.35 -8.43
N SER A 99 -44.90 26.31 -7.11
CA SER A 99 -44.25 25.27 -6.30
C SER A 99 -44.88 23.91 -6.62
N PRO A 100 -44.11 22.87 -7.02
CA PRO A 100 -44.63 21.51 -7.08
C PRO A 100 -44.40 20.79 -5.75
N MET A 101 -45.40 20.01 -5.36
CA MET A 101 -45.44 19.07 -4.24
C MET A 101 -44.23 18.10 -4.23
N PRO A 102 -43.85 17.54 -3.06
CA PRO A 102 -42.76 16.57 -3.00
C PRO A 102 -43.20 15.23 -3.62
N GLY A 103 -42.56 14.86 -4.73
CA GLY A 103 -42.63 13.49 -5.26
C GLY A 103 -41.95 12.49 -4.30
N PRO A 104 -42.25 11.18 -4.44
CA PRO A 104 -41.72 10.15 -3.55
C PRO A 104 -40.18 10.14 -3.61
N ALA A 105 -39.56 9.91 -2.46
CA ALA A 105 -38.12 9.89 -2.27
C ALA A 105 -37.42 9.04 -3.35
N PRO A 106 -36.26 9.47 -3.88
CA PRO A 106 -35.52 8.66 -4.83
C PRO A 106 -35.18 7.33 -4.17
N GLY A 107 -35.64 6.24 -4.79
CA GLY A 107 -35.21 4.88 -4.46
C GLY A 107 -33.68 4.76 -4.56
N PRO A 108 -33.11 3.66 -4.06
CA PRO A 108 -31.66 3.47 -4.01
C PRO A 108 -31.07 3.80 -5.38
N VAL A 109 -30.15 4.78 -5.40
CA VAL A 109 -29.44 5.22 -6.60
C VAL A 109 -28.93 3.95 -7.28
N PRO A 110 -29.33 3.65 -8.53
CA PRO A 110 -28.94 2.40 -9.16
C PRO A 110 -27.42 2.36 -9.17
N GLY A 111 -26.88 1.41 -8.40
CA GLY A 111 -25.47 1.08 -8.47
C GLY A 111 -25.11 0.79 -9.93
N PRO A 112 -23.85 0.99 -10.32
CA PRO A 112 -23.41 0.71 -11.67
C PRO A 112 -23.82 -0.70 -12.05
N ALA A 113 -24.33 -0.84 -13.28
CA ALA A 113 -24.93 -2.09 -13.73
C ALA A 113 -23.93 -3.25 -13.75
N VAL A 114 -22.61 -2.97 -13.75
CA VAL A 114 -21.54 -3.96 -13.83
C VAL A 114 -20.46 -3.66 -12.77
N GLU A 115 -20.11 -4.68 -11.97
CA GLU A 115 -19.00 -4.67 -11.01
C GLU A 115 -17.96 -5.72 -11.43
N PHE A 116 -16.69 -5.35 -11.37
CA PHE A 116 -15.56 -6.26 -11.48
C PHE A 116 -14.83 -6.35 -10.15
N ARG A 117 -14.46 -7.58 -9.78
CA ARG A 117 -13.58 -7.83 -8.64
C ARG A 117 -12.26 -8.40 -9.12
N VAL A 118 -11.17 -7.71 -8.87
CA VAL A 118 -9.81 -8.06 -9.32
C VAL A 118 -8.81 -8.16 -8.17
N LEU A 119 -9.18 -7.77 -6.95
CA LEU A 119 -8.34 -7.93 -5.76
C LEU A 119 -8.43 -9.37 -5.24
N GLY A 120 -8.01 -10.33 -6.06
CA GLY A 120 -8.23 -11.78 -5.90
C GLY A 120 -8.53 -12.43 -7.25
N PRO A 121 -9.20 -13.60 -7.26
CA PRO A 121 -9.74 -14.19 -8.49
C PRO A 121 -10.68 -13.21 -9.20
N VAL A 122 -10.56 -13.11 -10.53
CA VAL A 122 -11.34 -12.15 -11.31
C VAL A 122 -12.77 -12.63 -11.47
N GLU A 123 -13.69 -11.82 -10.97
CA GLU A 123 -15.12 -12.06 -11.00
C GLU A 123 -15.85 -10.83 -11.57
N ALA A 124 -17.03 -11.06 -12.16
CA ALA A 124 -17.89 -9.96 -12.59
C ALA A 124 -19.33 -10.21 -12.13
N ALA A 125 -20.01 -9.14 -11.73
CA ALA A 125 -21.42 -9.15 -11.40
C ALA A 125 -22.17 -8.11 -12.26
N VAL A 126 -23.37 -8.47 -12.72
CA VAL A 126 -24.27 -7.58 -13.46
C VAL A 126 -25.57 -7.46 -12.67
N GLY A 127 -25.94 -6.24 -12.28
CA GLY A 127 -27.11 -5.98 -11.43
C GLY A 127 -27.07 -6.78 -10.12
N GLY A 128 -25.88 -6.95 -9.53
CA GLY A 128 -25.66 -7.73 -8.31
C GLY A 128 -25.64 -9.26 -8.48
N ARG A 129 -25.73 -9.78 -9.71
CA ARG A 129 -25.65 -11.23 -9.98
C ARG A 129 -24.33 -11.61 -10.64
N TRP A 130 -23.65 -12.61 -10.08
CA TRP A 130 -22.44 -13.19 -10.68
C TRP A 130 -22.71 -13.71 -12.09
N VAL A 131 -21.82 -13.39 -13.02
CA VAL A 131 -21.90 -13.82 -14.41
C VAL A 131 -20.73 -14.72 -14.78
N ASP A 132 -20.99 -15.70 -15.64
CA ASP A 132 -19.96 -16.57 -16.20
C ASP A 132 -19.20 -15.83 -17.30
N LEU A 133 -17.90 -15.61 -17.06
CA LEU A 133 -16.98 -14.95 -17.98
C LEU A 133 -16.55 -15.83 -19.16
N GLY A 134 -16.95 -17.11 -19.15
CA GLY A 134 -16.75 -18.06 -20.22
C GLY A 134 -15.36 -18.70 -20.24
N ALA A 135 -14.97 -19.19 -21.42
CA ALA A 135 -13.74 -19.95 -21.61
C ALA A 135 -12.47 -19.17 -21.23
N PRO A 136 -11.35 -19.84 -20.89
CA PRO A 136 -10.13 -19.19 -20.40
C PRO A 136 -9.62 -18.03 -21.26
N LYS A 137 -9.65 -18.16 -22.60
CA LYS A 137 -9.24 -17.06 -23.50
C LYS A 137 -10.20 -15.87 -23.50
N GLN A 138 -11.50 -16.12 -23.37
CA GLN A 138 -12.48 -15.03 -23.26
C GLN A 138 -12.28 -14.28 -21.93
N ARG A 139 -12.08 -15.03 -20.84
CA ARG A 139 -11.78 -14.47 -19.51
C ARG A 139 -10.48 -13.68 -19.53
N ALA A 140 -9.39 -14.22 -20.08
CA ALA A 140 -8.11 -13.53 -20.19
C ALA A 140 -8.21 -12.21 -21.00
N ALA A 141 -9.02 -12.16 -22.06
CA ALA A 141 -9.26 -10.93 -22.81
C ALA A 141 -9.93 -9.87 -21.94
N LEU A 142 -10.92 -10.27 -21.14
CA LEU A 142 -11.58 -9.38 -20.20
C LEU A 142 -10.62 -8.92 -19.10
N VAL A 143 -9.83 -9.82 -18.54
CA VAL A 143 -8.85 -9.49 -17.50
C VAL A 143 -7.90 -8.39 -17.96
N LEU A 144 -7.35 -8.50 -19.18
CA LEU A 144 -6.51 -7.45 -19.76
C LEU A 144 -7.26 -6.12 -19.94
N LEU A 145 -8.54 -6.16 -20.34
CA LEU A 145 -9.35 -4.95 -20.51
C LEU A 145 -9.70 -4.30 -19.16
N VAL A 146 -9.89 -5.10 -18.10
CA VAL A 146 -10.13 -4.60 -16.74
C VAL A 146 -8.85 -4.04 -16.12
N SER A 147 -7.69 -4.66 -16.36
CA SER A 147 -6.39 -4.14 -15.89
C SER A 147 -6.00 -2.82 -16.55
N GLN A 148 -6.64 -2.47 -17.66
CA GLN A 148 -6.48 -1.21 -18.38
C GLN A 148 -7.80 -0.43 -18.42
N ALA A 149 -8.63 -0.53 -17.37
CA ALA A 149 -9.94 0.14 -17.33
C ALA A 149 -9.82 1.65 -17.63
N GLY A 150 -10.60 2.13 -18.60
CA GLY A 150 -10.54 3.51 -19.09
C GLY A 150 -9.49 3.78 -20.17
N GLN A 151 -8.58 2.85 -20.45
CA GLN A 151 -7.58 2.95 -21.51
C GLN A 151 -7.90 2.00 -22.68
N PRO A 152 -7.63 2.41 -23.93
CA PRO A 152 -7.83 1.53 -25.09
C PRO A 152 -6.71 0.47 -25.16
N VAL A 153 -7.10 -0.79 -25.31
CA VAL A 153 -6.20 -1.93 -25.56
C VAL A 153 -6.28 -2.31 -27.04
N SER A 154 -5.14 -2.38 -27.72
CA SER A 154 -5.10 -2.73 -29.15
C SER A 154 -5.48 -4.20 -29.39
N VAL A 155 -5.99 -4.49 -30.59
CA VAL A 155 -6.20 -5.88 -31.04
C VAL A 155 -4.90 -6.67 -30.96
N ASP A 156 -3.76 -6.09 -31.35
CA ASP A 156 -2.46 -6.76 -31.32
C ASP A 156 -2.05 -7.15 -29.91
N ALA A 157 -2.23 -6.27 -28.90
CA ALA A 157 -1.92 -6.59 -27.51
C ALA A 157 -2.85 -7.68 -26.94
N LEU A 158 -4.14 -7.66 -27.31
CA LEU A 158 -5.08 -8.73 -26.96
C LEU A 158 -4.65 -10.06 -27.60
N VAL A 159 -4.27 -10.06 -28.88
CA VAL A 159 -3.82 -11.25 -29.58
C VAL A 159 -2.52 -11.80 -28.95
N GLU A 160 -1.54 -10.93 -28.72
CA GLU A 160 -0.28 -11.30 -28.08
C GLU A 160 -0.52 -11.96 -26.72
N THR A 161 -1.39 -11.35 -25.90
CA THR A 161 -1.73 -11.86 -24.56
C THR A 161 -2.45 -13.21 -24.60
N LEU A 162 -3.42 -13.38 -25.51
CA LEU A 162 -4.29 -14.56 -25.57
C LEU A 162 -3.63 -15.80 -26.18
N TRP A 163 -2.56 -15.60 -26.93
CA TRP A 163 -1.86 -16.66 -27.63
C TRP A 163 -0.35 -16.69 -27.36
N GLU A 164 0.14 -15.88 -26.42
CA GLU A 164 1.55 -15.86 -25.99
C GLU A 164 2.51 -15.74 -27.18
N GLY A 165 2.20 -14.82 -28.10
CA GLY A 165 2.99 -14.59 -29.32
C GLY A 165 2.87 -15.68 -30.40
N ARG A 166 2.00 -16.67 -30.23
CA ARG A 166 1.74 -17.76 -31.21
C ARG A 166 0.29 -17.81 -31.68
N PRO A 167 -0.23 -16.75 -32.31
CA PRO A 167 -1.62 -16.70 -32.74
C PRO A 167 -1.90 -17.63 -33.94
N PRO A 168 -3.02 -18.38 -33.94
CA PRO A 168 -3.49 -19.08 -35.13
C PRO A 168 -4.01 -18.07 -36.17
N GLN A 169 -4.15 -18.51 -37.42
CA GLN A 169 -4.71 -17.69 -38.49
C GLN A 169 -6.11 -17.11 -38.16
N SER A 170 -6.87 -17.81 -37.30
CA SER A 170 -8.21 -17.40 -36.88
C SER A 170 -8.24 -16.46 -35.66
N ALA A 171 -7.09 -16.04 -35.12
CA ALA A 171 -7.00 -15.31 -33.85
C ALA A 171 -7.91 -14.08 -33.78
N ILE A 172 -7.88 -13.22 -34.80
CA ILE A 172 -8.71 -12.00 -34.85
C ILE A 172 -10.20 -12.36 -34.83
N THR A 173 -10.61 -13.37 -35.60
CA THR A 173 -12.01 -13.84 -35.65
C THR A 173 -12.45 -14.39 -34.29
N SER A 174 -11.60 -15.18 -33.63
CA SER A 174 -11.86 -15.68 -32.28
C SER A 174 -11.96 -14.55 -31.25
N LEU A 175 -11.08 -13.55 -31.32
CA LEU A 175 -11.13 -12.36 -30.45
C LEU A 175 -12.46 -11.61 -30.62
N HIS A 176 -12.91 -11.39 -31.86
CA HIS A 176 -14.20 -10.74 -32.12
C HIS A 176 -15.37 -11.52 -31.50
N ALA A 177 -15.34 -12.85 -31.59
CA ALA A 177 -16.35 -13.71 -30.95
C ALA A 177 -16.32 -13.60 -29.41
N TYR A 178 -15.12 -13.59 -28.80
CA TYR A 178 -14.97 -13.39 -27.36
C TYR A 178 -15.52 -12.03 -26.91
N ILE A 179 -15.20 -10.93 -27.61
CA ILE A 179 -15.72 -9.61 -27.28
C ILE A 179 -17.24 -9.53 -27.46
N ALA A 180 -17.78 -10.15 -28.52
CA ALA A 180 -19.23 -10.20 -28.73
C ALA A 180 -19.95 -10.95 -27.60
N ASN A 181 -19.39 -12.08 -27.15
CA ASN A 181 -19.92 -12.84 -26.03
C ASN A 181 -19.83 -12.06 -24.71
N LEU A 182 -18.69 -11.43 -24.42
CA LEU A 182 -18.52 -10.60 -23.23
C LEU A 182 -19.54 -9.44 -23.20
N ARG A 183 -19.77 -8.76 -24.33
CA ARG A 183 -20.81 -7.73 -24.43
C ARG A 183 -22.21 -8.26 -24.10
N ARG A 184 -22.54 -9.47 -24.56
CA ARG A 184 -23.84 -10.10 -24.26
C ARG A 184 -23.97 -10.46 -22.79
N VAL A 185 -22.88 -10.88 -22.15
CA VAL A 185 -22.85 -11.26 -20.73
C VAL A 185 -22.91 -10.02 -19.83
N LEU A 186 -22.14 -8.97 -20.15
CA LEU A 186 -22.02 -7.75 -19.35
C LEU A 186 -23.20 -6.78 -19.55
N GLU A 187 -23.83 -6.81 -20.72
CA GLU A 187 -24.98 -5.95 -21.06
C GLU A 187 -26.18 -6.80 -21.55
N PRO A 188 -26.77 -7.67 -20.70
CA PRO A 188 -27.80 -8.62 -21.11
C PRO A 188 -29.12 -7.96 -21.56
N HIS A 189 -29.38 -6.74 -21.08
CA HIS A 189 -30.56 -5.95 -21.43
C HIS A 189 -30.32 -4.98 -22.60
N ARG A 190 -29.15 -5.04 -23.25
CA ARG A 190 -28.82 -4.17 -24.38
C ARG A 190 -29.73 -4.50 -25.57
N ALA A 191 -30.47 -3.49 -26.04
CA ALA A 191 -31.33 -3.63 -27.20
C ALA A 191 -30.52 -4.01 -28.46
N PRO A 192 -31.08 -4.83 -29.37
CA PRO A 192 -30.41 -5.19 -30.61
C PRO A 192 -29.94 -3.96 -31.39
N ARG A 193 -28.75 -4.06 -32.02
CA ARG A 193 -28.16 -3.01 -32.89
C ARG A 193 -27.83 -1.67 -32.21
N THR A 194 -27.94 -1.56 -30.88
CA THR A 194 -27.43 -0.39 -30.13
C THR A 194 -25.93 -0.56 -29.86
N PRO A 195 -25.10 0.50 -29.72
CA PRO A 195 -23.69 0.35 -29.37
C PRO A 195 -23.52 -0.21 -27.94
N ALA A 196 -22.42 -0.95 -27.70
CA ALA A 196 -22.05 -1.40 -26.36
C ALA A 196 -21.52 -0.23 -25.52
N THR A 197 -21.89 -0.16 -24.25
CA THR A 197 -21.52 0.95 -23.35
C THR A 197 -20.44 0.57 -22.34
N VAL A 198 -20.33 -0.74 -22.02
CA VAL A 198 -19.34 -1.28 -21.09
C VAL A 198 -18.04 -1.61 -21.84
N LEU A 199 -18.13 -2.44 -22.88
CA LEU A 199 -16.99 -2.81 -23.73
C LEU A 199 -17.08 -2.10 -25.09
N CYS A 200 -16.48 -0.93 -25.19
CA CYS A 200 -16.52 -0.07 -26.36
C CYS A 200 -15.45 -0.47 -27.39
N THR A 201 -15.77 -0.39 -28.68
CA THR A 201 -14.74 -0.44 -29.73
C THR A 201 -14.18 0.97 -29.92
N ARG A 202 -12.85 1.12 -29.86
CA ARG A 202 -12.17 2.41 -29.99
C ARG A 202 -10.96 2.26 -30.90
N GLY A 203 -10.99 2.92 -32.06
CA GLY A 203 -9.93 2.79 -33.06
C GLY A 203 -9.73 1.33 -33.49
N ARG A 204 -8.50 0.83 -33.39
CA ARG A 204 -8.11 -0.56 -33.69
C ARG A 204 -8.08 -1.46 -32.44
N GLY A 205 -8.92 -1.15 -31.45
CA GLY A 205 -8.90 -1.80 -30.16
C GLY A 205 -10.22 -1.76 -29.42
N TYR A 206 -10.17 -2.15 -28.15
CA TYR A 206 -11.30 -2.20 -27.24
C TYR A 206 -10.98 -1.41 -25.97
N LEU A 207 -12.01 -0.82 -25.38
CA LEU A 207 -11.90 -0.04 -24.15
C LEU A 207 -12.99 -0.51 -23.20
N LEU A 208 -12.60 -0.85 -21.97
CA LEU A 208 -13.55 -0.98 -20.87
C LEU A 208 -13.87 0.41 -20.34
N ASN A 209 -15.14 0.81 -20.42
CA ASN A 209 -15.56 2.14 -20.02
C ASN A 209 -15.65 2.23 -18.50
N SER A 210 -14.65 2.85 -17.87
CA SER A 210 -14.58 3.04 -16.41
C SER A 210 -15.75 3.83 -15.81
N ARG A 211 -16.54 4.54 -16.63
CA ARG A 211 -17.75 5.24 -16.17
C ARG A 211 -19.00 4.36 -16.14
N ALA A 212 -18.97 3.21 -16.82
CA ALA A 212 -20.09 2.28 -16.90
C ALA A 212 -19.93 1.07 -15.96
N VAL A 213 -18.81 0.99 -15.25
CA VAL A 213 -18.41 -0.16 -14.42
C VAL A 213 -17.82 0.32 -13.11
N GLU A 214 -17.96 -0.46 -12.06
CA GLU A 214 -17.11 -0.33 -10.87
C GLU A 214 -16.08 -1.45 -10.85
N VAL A 215 -14.87 -1.12 -10.39
CA VAL A 215 -13.79 -2.08 -10.19
C VAL A 215 -13.37 -1.94 -8.73
N ASP A 216 -13.32 -3.03 -7.98
CA ASP A 216 -12.89 -3.04 -6.58
C ASP A 216 -11.50 -2.41 -6.39
N ALA A 217 -10.59 -2.53 -7.36
CA ALA A 217 -9.31 -1.81 -7.39
C ALA A 217 -9.47 -0.27 -7.32
N HIS A 218 -10.44 0.31 -8.02
CA HIS A 218 -10.73 1.75 -7.92
C HIS A 218 -11.33 2.11 -6.55
N ARG A 219 -12.17 1.24 -5.98
CA ARG A 219 -12.73 1.43 -4.63
C ARG A 219 -11.64 1.34 -3.56
N PHE A 220 -10.69 0.43 -3.71
CA PHE A 220 -9.53 0.30 -2.84
C PHE A 220 -8.67 1.57 -2.90
N TRP A 221 -8.35 2.06 -4.10
CA TRP A 221 -7.61 3.31 -4.26
C TRP A 221 -8.31 4.52 -3.64
N LYS A 222 -9.65 4.65 -3.83
CA LYS A 222 -10.45 5.70 -3.20
C LYS A 222 -10.40 5.62 -1.67
N SER A 223 -10.47 4.41 -1.12
CA SER A 223 -10.43 4.16 0.33
C SER A 223 -9.05 4.47 0.92
N ALA A 224 -7.97 4.06 0.24
CA ALA A 224 -6.61 4.41 0.61
C ALA A 224 -6.38 5.93 0.63
N THR A 225 -6.83 6.61 -0.44
CA THR A 225 -6.75 8.07 -0.57
C THR A 225 -7.54 8.79 0.53
N ALA A 226 -8.76 8.32 0.82
CA ALA A 226 -9.56 8.87 1.91
C ALA A 226 -8.89 8.68 3.29
N GLY A 227 -8.19 7.56 3.48
CA GLY A 227 -7.43 7.28 4.70
C GLY A 227 -6.29 8.26 4.91
N TRP A 228 -5.43 8.45 3.91
CA TRP A 228 -4.34 9.43 3.99
C TRP A 228 -4.85 10.86 4.15
N GLN A 229 -5.89 11.25 3.41
CA GLN A 229 -6.50 12.57 3.57
C GLN A 229 -7.11 12.78 4.96
N ALA A 230 -7.56 11.72 5.64
CA ALA A 230 -8.04 11.83 7.02
C ALA A 230 -6.88 12.05 7.99
N LEU A 231 -5.72 11.41 7.78
CA LEU A 231 -4.49 11.71 8.52
C LEU A 231 -4.04 13.16 8.31
N ASP A 232 -4.05 13.66 7.09
CA ASP A 232 -3.70 15.05 6.76
C ASP A 232 -4.60 16.08 7.49
N ARG A 233 -5.83 15.67 7.85
CA ARG A 233 -6.79 16.46 8.61
C ARG A 233 -6.77 16.20 10.12
N GLY A 234 -5.87 15.36 10.61
CA GLY A 234 -5.78 15.01 12.03
C GLY A 234 -6.93 14.12 12.53
N ASP A 235 -7.54 13.31 11.66
CA ASP A 235 -8.64 12.39 11.99
C ASP A 235 -8.20 10.92 11.83
N PRO A 236 -7.46 10.36 12.81
CA PRO A 236 -6.92 9.01 12.71
C PRO A 236 -8.01 7.93 12.77
N GLN A 237 -9.14 8.17 13.43
CA GLN A 237 -10.26 7.22 13.48
C GLN A 237 -10.86 7.03 12.09
N ARG A 238 -11.10 8.13 11.35
CA ARG A 238 -11.57 8.06 9.98
C ARG A 238 -10.53 7.44 9.05
N ALA A 239 -9.24 7.70 9.31
CA ALA A 239 -8.16 7.06 8.56
C ALA A 239 -8.19 5.53 8.72
N LEU A 240 -8.26 5.03 9.96
CA LEU A 240 -8.34 3.60 10.26
C LEU A 240 -9.55 2.95 9.58
N HIS A 241 -10.72 3.58 9.66
CA HIS A 241 -11.93 3.07 8.99
C HIS A 241 -11.75 2.98 7.47
N ALA A 242 -11.18 4.01 6.85
CA ALA A 242 -10.98 4.04 5.41
C ALA A 242 -9.94 3.01 4.95
N PHE A 243 -8.83 2.86 5.66
CA PHE A 243 -7.84 1.82 5.35
C PHE A 243 -8.43 0.41 5.51
N GLN A 244 -9.17 0.16 6.59
CA GLN A 244 -9.82 -1.14 6.81
C GLN A 244 -10.82 -1.45 5.69
N ALA A 245 -11.70 -0.50 5.37
CA ALA A 245 -12.69 -0.68 4.29
C ALA A 245 -12.04 -0.97 2.92
N GLY A 246 -10.85 -0.43 2.68
CA GLY A 246 -10.06 -0.76 1.49
C GLY A 246 -9.46 -2.17 1.55
N LEU A 247 -8.85 -2.54 2.68
CA LEU A 247 -8.25 -3.86 2.87
C LEU A 247 -9.28 -5.00 2.83
N ASP A 248 -10.51 -4.76 3.29
CA ASP A 248 -11.61 -5.73 3.25
C ASP A 248 -12.06 -6.10 1.83
N LEU A 249 -11.66 -5.33 0.81
CA LEU A 249 -11.93 -5.66 -0.60
C LEU A 249 -11.03 -6.80 -1.12
N TRP A 250 -9.91 -7.06 -0.45
CA TRP A 250 -8.92 -8.05 -0.88
C TRP A 250 -9.35 -9.47 -0.51
N ARG A 251 -9.37 -10.34 -1.51
CA ARG A 251 -9.75 -11.77 -1.42
C ARG A 251 -8.58 -12.70 -1.74
N GLY A 252 -7.42 -12.16 -2.11
CA GLY A 252 -6.24 -12.90 -2.54
C GLY A 252 -5.24 -11.99 -3.22
N GLU A 253 -4.35 -12.57 -4.02
CA GLU A 253 -3.43 -11.82 -4.89
C GLU A 253 -4.21 -11.06 -5.99
N ALA A 254 -3.81 -9.82 -6.28
CA ALA A 254 -4.40 -9.03 -7.36
C ALA A 254 -4.28 -9.77 -8.70
N TYR A 255 -5.40 -9.92 -9.40
CA TYR A 255 -5.50 -10.67 -10.65
C TYR A 255 -4.94 -12.10 -10.54
N ALA A 256 -5.27 -12.84 -9.48
CA ALA A 256 -4.64 -14.14 -9.14
C ALA A 256 -4.45 -15.14 -10.30
N GLU A 257 -5.36 -15.18 -11.27
CA GLU A 257 -5.28 -16.04 -12.47
C GLU A 257 -4.36 -15.54 -13.60
N ALA A 258 -3.97 -14.28 -13.55
CA ALA A 258 -3.25 -13.55 -14.59
C ALA A 258 -2.10 -12.69 -14.03
N ALA A 259 -1.72 -12.89 -12.76
CA ALA A 259 -0.70 -12.10 -12.08
C ALA A 259 0.66 -12.15 -12.82
N THR A 260 0.96 -13.24 -13.52
CA THR A 260 2.18 -13.43 -14.33
C THR A 260 2.04 -13.03 -15.80
N THR A 261 0.86 -12.58 -16.23
CA THR A 261 0.61 -12.19 -17.63
C THR A 261 1.30 -10.85 -17.94
N PRO A 262 2.17 -10.73 -18.96
CA PRO A 262 3.02 -9.55 -19.15
C PRO A 262 2.30 -8.20 -19.18
N HIS A 263 1.09 -8.15 -19.77
CA HIS A 263 0.31 -6.92 -19.86
C HIS A 263 -0.55 -6.61 -18.61
N VAL A 264 -0.72 -7.56 -17.70
CA VAL A 264 -1.48 -7.44 -16.45
C VAL A 264 -0.55 -7.25 -15.25
N LEU A 265 0.63 -7.88 -15.30
CA LEU A 265 1.65 -7.88 -14.24
C LEU A 265 1.96 -6.48 -13.70
N PRO A 266 2.17 -5.42 -14.52
CA PRO A 266 2.45 -4.08 -13.99
C PRO A 266 1.34 -3.55 -13.07
N GLU A 267 0.07 -3.81 -13.43
CA GLU A 267 -1.07 -3.37 -12.64
C GLU A 267 -1.24 -4.22 -11.38
N ALA A 268 -1.04 -5.54 -11.47
CA ALA A 268 -1.06 -6.42 -10.31
C ALA A 268 0.01 -6.02 -9.27
N VAL A 269 1.25 -5.82 -9.71
CA VAL A 269 2.36 -5.34 -8.85
C VAL A 269 2.03 -3.98 -8.24
N ARG A 270 1.50 -3.04 -9.03
CA ARG A 270 1.11 -1.72 -8.52
C ARG A 270 0.05 -1.80 -7.42
N LEU A 271 -0.95 -2.68 -7.57
CA LEU A 271 -2.00 -2.87 -6.57
C LEU A 271 -1.47 -3.54 -5.31
N GLU A 272 -0.60 -4.54 -5.44
CA GLU A 272 0.03 -5.18 -4.27
C GLU A 272 0.92 -4.19 -3.51
N GLU A 273 1.76 -3.41 -4.19
CA GLU A 273 2.54 -2.36 -3.52
C GLU A 273 1.65 -1.34 -2.78
N LEU A 274 0.54 -0.94 -3.41
CA LEU A 274 -0.46 -0.08 -2.77
C LEU A 274 -1.08 -0.73 -1.53
N ARG A 275 -1.35 -2.04 -1.57
CA ARG A 275 -1.82 -2.83 -0.42
C ARG A 275 -0.86 -2.77 0.74
N LEU A 276 0.44 -3.00 0.46
CA LEU A 276 1.47 -2.98 1.48
C LEU A 276 1.57 -1.61 2.14
N SER A 277 1.56 -0.53 1.35
CA SER A 277 1.54 0.85 1.88
C SER A 277 0.31 1.16 2.73
N VAL A 278 -0.87 0.61 2.39
CA VAL A 278 -2.09 0.78 3.20
C VAL A 278 -2.01 0.01 4.52
N ILE A 279 -1.46 -1.20 4.52
CA ILE A 279 -1.20 -1.97 5.75
C ILE A 279 -0.24 -1.21 6.66
N GLU A 280 0.90 -0.76 6.11
CA GLU A 280 1.89 0.06 6.83
C GLU A 280 1.24 1.32 7.42
N SER A 281 0.45 2.06 6.63
CA SER A 281 -0.25 3.27 7.07
C SER A 281 -1.26 3.00 8.18
N ARG A 282 -2.02 1.89 8.08
CA ARG A 282 -2.99 1.49 9.11
C ARG A 282 -2.29 1.14 10.42
N CYS A 283 -1.21 0.37 10.36
CA CYS A 283 -0.38 0.01 11.51
C CYS A 283 0.28 1.22 12.16
N ALA A 284 0.86 2.12 11.36
CA ALA A 284 1.42 3.39 11.85
C ALA A 284 0.36 4.23 12.57
N THR A 285 -0.86 4.30 12.00
CA THR A 285 -1.99 5.00 12.62
C THR A 285 -2.39 4.37 13.95
N LEU A 286 -2.47 3.04 14.04
CA LEU A 286 -2.75 2.31 15.29
C LEU A 286 -1.70 2.63 16.36
N ILE A 287 -0.42 2.60 16.00
CA ILE A 287 0.68 2.91 16.92
C ILE A 287 0.62 4.37 17.39
N ALA A 288 0.29 5.30 16.49
CA ALA A 288 0.18 6.73 16.80
C ALA A 288 -0.95 7.04 17.80
N VAL A 289 -2.10 6.35 17.70
CA VAL A 289 -3.22 6.52 18.65
C VAL A 289 -3.09 5.68 19.93
N GLY A 290 -1.96 5.01 20.12
CA GLY A 290 -1.68 4.20 21.32
C GLY A 290 -2.22 2.77 21.27
N ASN A 291 -2.78 2.32 20.14
CA ASN A 291 -3.30 0.96 19.94
C ASN A 291 -2.22 0.01 19.37
N HIS A 292 -0.99 0.08 19.88
CA HIS A 292 0.16 -0.68 19.38
C HIS A 292 -0.03 -2.21 19.50
N GLU A 293 -0.71 -2.69 20.54
CA GLU A 293 -1.01 -4.13 20.72
C GLU A 293 -1.83 -4.71 19.54
N MET A 294 -2.71 -3.91 18.94
CA MET A 294 -3.49 -4.33 17.77
C MET A 294 -2.64 -4.38 16.48
N ALA A 295 -1.55 -3.62 16.42
CA ALA A 295 -0.67 -3.58 15.25
C ALA A 295 0.35 -4.74 15.26
N VAL A 296 0.77 -5.23 16.43
CA VAL A 296 1.83 -6.24 16.55
C VAL A 296 1.55 -7.52 15.75
N PRO A 297 0.39 -8.20 15.87
CA PRO A 297 0.16 -9.47 15.17
C PRO A 297 0.21 -9.32 13.64
N GLU A 298 -0.35 -8.22 13.12
CA GLU A 298 -0.35 -7.93 11.69
C GLU A 298 1.06 -7.58 11.19
N LEU A 299 1.82 -6.79 11.95
CA LEU A 299 3.20 -6.44 11.60
C LEU A 299 4.16 -7.63 11.67
N VAL A 300 3.92 -8.60 12.57
CA VAL A 300 4.66 -9.87 12.58
C VAL A 300 4.43 -10.63 11.28
N ALA A 301 3.17 -10.80 10.86
CA ALA A 301 2.85 -11.47 9.59
C ALA A 301 3.43 -10.70 8.39
N PHE A 302 3.31 -9.37 8.39
CA PHE A 302 3.80 -8.49 7.35
C PHE A 302 5.32 -8.58 7.18
N THR A 303 6.09 -8.49 8.26
CA THR A 303 7.57 -8.55 8.21
C THR A 303 8.11 -9.94 7.88
N GLN A 304 7.35 -11.00 8.14
CA GLN A 304 7.67 -12.35 7.66
C GLN A 304 7.45 -12.48 6.15
N ALA A 305 6.35 -11.95 5.64
CA ALA A 305 6.03 -11.99 4.21
C ALA A 305 6.87 -11.02 3.37
N HIS A 306 7.25 -9.87 3.93
CA HIS A 306 7.96 -8.79 3.25
C HIS A 306 9.24 -8.39 4.02
N PRO A 307 10.21 -9.30 4.15
CA PRO A 307 11.35 -9.14 5.04
C PRO A 307 12.31 -8.01 4.66
N LEU A 308 12.26 -7.54 3.41
CA LEU A 308 13.09 -6.44 2.89
C LEU A 308 12.42 -5.06 3.02
N ARG A 309 11.18 -4.98 3.53
CA ARG A 309 10.51 -3.70 3.77
C ARG A 309 10.88 -3.16 5.15
N GLU A 310 11.87 -2.28 5.19
CA GLU A 310 12.40 -1.71 6.43
C GLU A 310 11.31 -1.01 7.26
N TYR A 311 10.39 -0.29 6.62
CA TYR A 311 9.35 0.45 7.34
C TYR A 311 8.43 -0.46 8.17
N GLY A 312 8.07 -1.64 7.67
CA GLY A 312 7.35 -2.65 8.47
C GLY A 312 8.15 -3.13 9.68
N CYS A 313 9.47 -3.28 9.54
CA CYS A 313 10.38 -3.64 10.63
C CYS A 313 10.46 -2.52 11.69
N GLU A 314 10.53 -1.27 11.26
CA GLU A 314 10.49 -0.10 12.15
C GLU A 314 9.19 -0.05 12.95
N LEU A 315 8.04 -0.17 12.27
CA LEU A 315 6.73 -0.17 12.92
C LEU A 315 6.59 -1.32 13.92
N LEU A 316 7.04 -2.53 13.58
CA LEU A 316 6.99 -3.68 14.49
C LEU A 316 7.84 -3.44 15.73
N SER A 317 9.06 -2.94 15.54
CA SER A 317 10.01 -2.68 16.62
C SER A 317 9.48 -1.60 17.56
N LEU A 318 8.91 -0.51 17.00
CA LEU A 318 8.28 0.55 17.78
C LEU A 318 7.04 0.04 18.55
N ALA A 319 6.18 -0.75 17.91
CA ALA A 319 5.00 -1.31 18.55
C ALA A 319 5.36 -2.23 19.71
N LEU A 320 6.34 -3.11 19.53
CA LEU A 320 6.87 -3.99 20.58
C LEU A 320 7.50 -3.20 21.72
N TYR A 321 8.28 -2.16 21.42
CA TYR A 321 8.84 -1.30 22.45
C TYR A 321 7.75 -0.62 23.30
N ARG A 322 6.73 -0.03 22.65
CA ARG A 322 5.60 0.60 23.34
C ARG A 322 4.73 -0.37 24.15
N ALA A 323 4.72 -1.66 23.75
CA ALA A 323 4.12 -2.76 24.52
C ALA A 323 4.96 -3.20 25.74
N GLY A 324 6.08 -2.53 26.04
CA GLY A 324 7.02 -2.93 27.10
C GLY A 324 7.91 -4.12 26.74
N ARG A 325 7.93 -4.53 25.48
CA ARG A 325 8.67 -5.71 24.97
C ARG A 325 9.99 -5.29 24.31
N GLN A 326 10.81 -4.52 25.04
CA GLN A 326 12.08 -3.96 24.52
C GLN A 326 13.02 -5.04 23.95
N ALA A 327 13.15 -6.19 24.61
CA ALA A 327 14.00 -7.28 24.15
C ALA A 327 13.55 -7.83 22.79
N ASP A 328 12.24 -7.96 22.58
CA ASP A 328 11.66 -8.43 21.31
C ASP A 328 11.87 -7.40 20.20
N ALA A 329 11.68 -6.11 20.50
CA ALA A 329 11.94 -5.02 19.56
C ALA A 329 13.39 -5.03 19.04
N LEU A 330 14.38 -5.14 19.94
CA LEU A 330 15.79 -5.24 19.56
C LEU A 330 16.10 -6.55 18.80
N SER A 331 15.38 -7.63 19.09
CA SER A 331 15.54 -8.90 18.36
C SER A 331 15.09 -8.77 16.91
N VAL A 332 13.96 -8.11 16.66
CA VAL A 332 13.44 -7.82 15.31
C VAL A 332 14.48 -7.03 14.49
N LEU A 333 15.02 -5.95 15.06
CA LEU A 333 16.04 -5.11 14.38
C LEU A 333 17.30 -5.90 14.04
N ARG A 334 17.81 -6.72 14.98
CA ARG A 334 19.01 -7.57 14.74
C ARG A 334 18.79 -8.61 13.65
N VAL A 335 17.64 -9.27 13.65
CA VAL A 335 17.29 -10.26 12.61
C VAL A 335 17.19 -9.59 11.25
N HIS A 336 16.58 -8.41 11.18
CA HIS A 336 16.47 -7.66 9.93
C HIS A 336 17.84 -7.16 9.44
N GLN A 337 18.68 -6.60 10.32
CA GLN A 337 20.04 -6.19 9.99
C GLN A 337 20.88 -7.34 9.43
N LYS A 338 20.79 -8.52 10.07
CA LYS A 338 21.47 -9.72 9.61
C LYS A 338 21.07 -10.07 8.17
N ARG A 339 19.77 -10.03 7.86
CA ARG A 339 19.25 -10.27 6.50
C ARG A 339 19.73 -9.22 5.49
N MET A 340 19.73 -7.94 5.84
CA MET A 340 20.22 -6.88 4.94
C MET A 340 21.69 -7.10 4.54
N VAL A 341 22.52 -7.51 5.51
CA VAL A 341 23.93 -7.78 5.26
C VAL A 341 24.13 -9.09 4.48
N GLU A 342 23.43 -10.17 4.87
CA GLU A 342 23.61 -11.50 4.26
C GLU A 342 22.99 -11.60 2.85
N ASP A 343 21.78 -11.07 2.65
CA ASP A 343 21.02 -11.25 1.42
C ASP A 343 21.32 -10.15 0.40
N LEU A 344 21.56 -8.92 0.85
CA LEU A 344 21.72 -7.74 -0.03
C LEU A 344 23.12 -7.10 0.04
N GLY A 345 23.94 -7.43 1.04
CA GLY A 345 25.25 -6.80 1.23
C GLY A 345 25.18 -5.31 1.61
N ILE A 346 24.03 -4.86 2.12
CA ILE A 346 23.80 -3.45 2.49
C ILE A 346 23.62 -3.30 4.00
N SER A 347 23.84 -2.08 4.49
CA SER A 347 23.51 -1.71 5.86
C SER A 347 22.06 -1.24 5.96
N PRO A 348 21.37 -1.42 7.11
CA PRO A 348 20.03 -0.90 7.32
C PRO A 348 19.98 0.62 7.15
N SER A 349 18.81 1.18 6.85
CA SER A 349 18.62 2.63 6.71
C SER A 349 19.01 3.42 7.97
N PRO A 350 19.29 4.75 7.82
CA PRO A 350 19.52 5.62 8.96
C PRO A 350 18.36 5.63 9.97
N ALA A 351 17.11 5.57 9.51
CA ALA A 351 15.92 5.56 10.36
C ALA A 351 15.89 4.34 11.29
N LEU A 352 16.17 3.15 10.75
CA LEU A 352 16.20 1.90 11.51
C LEU A 352 17.34 1.86 12.55
N ARG A 353 18.53 2.39 12.20
CA ARG A 353 19.66 2.54 13.14
C ARG A 353 19.38 3.58 14.24
N HIS A 354 18.69 4.67 13.88
CA HIS A 354 18.27 5.69 14.83
C HIS A 354 17.28 5.09 15.83
N LEU A 355 16.25 4.38 15.36
CA LEU A 355 15.28 3.69 16.20
C LEU A 355 15.95 2.69 17.16
N GLU A 356 16.92 1.89 16.69
CA GLU A 356 17.68 0.98 17.57
C GLU A 356 18.37 1.74 18.71
N THR A 357 19.00 2.87 18.39
CA THR A 357 19.70 3.71 19.37
C THR A 357 18.73 4.29 20.40
N GLU A 358 17.58 4.78 19.96
CA GLU A 358 16.55 5.34 20.84
C GLU A 358 15.96 4.25 21.77
N ILE A 359 15.74 3.04 21.25
CA ILE A 359 15.27 1.89 22.04
C ILE A 359 16.31 1.47 23.09
N LEU A 360 17.60 1.45 22.73
CA LEU A 360 18.68 1.12 23.68
C LEU A 360 18.80 2.16 24.79
N ARG A 361 18.52 3.42 24.49
CA ARG A 361 18.60 4.54 25.45
C ARG A 361 17.30 4.80 26.22
N GLN A 362 16.23 4.06 25.90
CA GLN A 362 14.90 4.27 26.43
C GLN A 362 14.47 5.74 26.30
N ALA A 363 14.65 6.27 25.08
CA ALA A 363 14.38 7.67 24.78
C ALA A 363 12.90 8.02 25.10
N PRO A 364 12.61 9.03 25.94
CA PRO A 364 11.24 9.42 26.31
C PRO A 364 10.34 9.74 25.11
N GLU A 365 10.93 10.14 24.00
CA GLU A 365 10.26 10.44 22.73
C GLU A 365 9.56 9.21 22.13
N LEU A 366 9.99 7.99 22.49
CA LEU A 366 9.41 6.74 22.01
C LEU A 366 8.11 6.36 22.73
N ASP A 367 7.87 6.86 23.95
CA ASP A 367 6.73 6.46 24.79
C ASP A 367 5.37 6.95 24.24
N GLY A 368 5.40 7.73 23.15
CA GLY A 368 4.21 8.35 22.56
C GLY A 368 3.73 9.52 23.40
N SER A 369 2.83 10.34 22.85
CA SER A 369 2.21 11.42 23.61
C SER A 369 1.48 10.78 24.80
N GLN A 370 2.12 10.80 25.97
CA GLN A 370 1.53 10.33 27.22
C GLN A 370 0.18 11.02 27.33
N ARG A 371 -0.89 10.24 27.55
CA ARG A 371 -2.17 10.76 28.04
C ARG A 371 -1.86 11.87 29.03
N VAL A 372 -2.32 13.10 28.74
CA VAL A 372 -2.40 14.15 29.74
C VAL A 372 -3.02 13.49 30.97
N PRO A 373 -2.33 13.46 32.14
CA PRO A 373 -2.96 13.02 33.36
C PRO A 373 -4.11 13.99 33.57
N GLY A 374 -5.34 13.54 33.31
CA GLY A 374 -6.53 14.28 33.70
C GLY A 374 -6.39 14.53 35.20
N GLY A 375 -6.13 15.80 35.54
CA GLY A 375 -5.67 16.20 36.85
C GLY A 375 -6.60 15.69 37.93
N GLY A 376 -6.04 14.89 38.85
CA GLY A 376 -6.56 14.85 40.19
C GLY A 376 -6.33 16.21 40.82
N SER A 377 -7.40 16.98 41.01
CA SER A 377 -7.49 17.95 42.11
C SER A 377 -8.48 17.40 43.13
N ALA A 378 -7.94 16.77 44.16
CA ALA A 378 -8.58 16.61 45.45
C ALA A 378 -8.36 17.90 46.27
N GLY A 379 -9.42 18.34 46.97
CA GLY A 379 -9.41 19.32 48.09
C GLY A 379 -9.09 20.77 47.70
N GLU A 380 -9.57 21.84 48.31
CA GLU A 380 -10.39 22.18 49.50
C GLU A 380 -11.05 23.53 49.12
N ASP A 381 -12.34 23.75 49.32
CA ASP A 381 -12.93 24.35 50.54
C ASP A 381 -14.43 24.03 50.65
#